data_AF-A0A959GNZ5-F1
#
_entry.id   AF-A0A959GNZ5-F1
#
_cell.length_a   1.000
_cell.length_b   1.000
_cell.length_c   1.000
_cell.angle_alpha   90.00
_cell.angle_beta   90.00
_cell.angle_gamma   90.00
#
_symmetry.space_group_name_H-M   'P 1'
#
loop_
_entity.id
_entity.type
_entity.pdbx_description
1 polymer ?
#
loop_
_entity_poly.entity_id
_entity_poly.type
_entity_poly.pdbx_seq_one_letter_code
_entity_poly.pdbx_strand_id
1 'polypeptide(L)' 'MIHFQLRPWGPADLDSLVQFGNNPNIAQNMTDQFPHPYTAEKAKAFIEYAISNDPPSILAIEVNGQAAGGIGLHPQ' A
#
# COMPACT_ATOMS: atom_id res chain seq x y z
N MET A 1 8.06 21.39 8.01
CA MET A 1 7.86 21.14 6.57
C MET A 1 7.49 19.66 6.44
N ILE A 2 6.41 19.31 5.73
CA ILE A 2 6.01 17.91 5.59
C ILE A 2 6.95 17.27 4.57
N HIS A 3 7.60 16.16 4.95
CA HIS A 3 8.46 15.41 4.03
C HIS A 3 7.65 14.26 3.43
N PHE A 4 7.63 14.16 2.12
CA PHE A 4 6.99 13.08 1.40
C PHE A 4 7.87 12.60 0.24
N GLN A 5 7.74 11.32 -0.09
CA GLN A 5 8.45 10.71 -1.22
C GLN A 5 7.65 9.54 -1.80
N LEU A 6 7.93 9.21 -3.06
CA LEU A 6 7.52 7.94 -3.67
C LEU A 6 8.68 6.96 -3.55
N ARG A 7 8.40 5.75 -3.07
CA ARG A 7 9.41 4.69 -2.96
C ARG A 7 8.79 3.31 -3.20
N PRO A 8 9.60 2.28 -3.48
CA PRO A 8 9.12 0.91 -3.45
C PRO A 8 8.46 0.60 -2.09
N TRP A 9 7.44 -0.25 -2.13
CA TRP A 9 6.88 -0.87 -0.92
C TRP A 9 7.94 -1.73 -0.24
N GLY A 10 7.84 -1.87 1.08
CA GLY A 10 8.75 -2.72 1.85
C GLY A 10 8.11 -3.33 3.09
N PRO A 11 8.80 -4.26 3.77
CA PRO A 11 8.27 -4.97 4.94
C PRO A 11 7.85 -4.05 6.09
N ALA A 12 8.48 -2.87 6.22
CA ALA A 12 8.13 -1.87 7.23
C ALA A 12 6.72 -1.26 7.04
N ASP A 13 6.12 -1.43 5.86
CA ASP A 13 4.79 -0.89 5.55
C ASP A 13 3.65 -1.81 5.99
N LEU A 14 3.96 -3.02 6.48
CA LEU A 14 2.96 -4.03 6.84
C LEU A 14 1.95 -3.50 7.85
N ASP A 15 2.42 -2.88 8.94
CA ASP A 15 1.53 -2.38 9.99
C ASP A 15 0.65 -1.24 9.48
N SER A 16 1.19 -0.37 8.62
CA SER A 16 0.42 0.71 8.00
C SER A 16 -0.66 0.15 7.08
N LEU A 17 -0.35 -0.85 6.27
CA LEU A 17 -1.32 -1.52 5.39
C LEU A 17 -2.44 -2.20 6.19
N VAL A 18 -2.12 -2.92 7.27
CA VAL A 18 -3.13 -3.55 8.13
C VAL A 18 -4.01 -2.51 8.83
N GLN A 19 -3.39 -1.46 9.38
CA GLN A 19 -4.12 -0.38 10.06
C GLN A 19 -5.07 0.35 9.10
N PHE A 20 -4.55 0.81 7.96
CA PHE A 20 -5.33 1.63 7.01
C PHE A 20 -6.27 0.78 6.16
N GLY A 21 -5.92 -0.46 5.84
CA GLY A 21 -6.80 -1.39 5.13
C GLY A 21 -8.04 -1.79 5.93
N ASN A 22 -8.01 -1.70 7.26
CA ASN A 22 -9.18 -1.91 8.10
C ASN A 22 -9.90 -0.61 8.50
N ASN A 23 -9.46 0.56 8.02
CA ASN A 23 -10.15 1.82 8.28
C ASN A 23 -11.39 1.92 7.37
N PRO A 24 -12.63 1.97 7.91
CA PRO A 24 -13.84 2.04 7.10
C PRO A 24 -13.89 3.24 6.16
N ASN A 25 -13.28 4.36 6.56
CA ASN A 25 -13.22 5.57 5.72
C ASN A 25 -12.39 5.36 4.44
N ILE A 26 -11.50 4.37 4.44
CA ILE A 26 -10.68 3.98 3.29
C ILE A 26 -11.36 2.80 2.57
N ALA A 27 -11.63 1.71 3.30
CA ALA A 27 -12.12 0.45 2.74
C ALA A 27 -13.43 0.61 1.94
N GLN A 28 -14.34 1.49 2.37
CA GLN A 28 -15.61 1.74 1.66
C GLN A 28 -15.44 2.34 0.26
N ASN A 29 -14.26 2.88 -0.06
CA ASN A 29 -13.94 3.49 -1.36
C ASN A 29 -13.15 2.54 -2.27
N MET A 30 -12.88 1.31 -1.84
CA MET A 30 -12.13 0.32 -2.61
C MET A 30 -13.07 -0.58 -3.44
N THR A 31 -12.50 -1.39 -4.33
CA THR A 31 -13.27 -2.38 -5.10
C THR A 31 -13.67 -3.58 -4.24
N ASP A 32 -14.64 -4.37 -4.73
CA ASP A 32 -15.09 -5.60 -4.05
C ASP A 32 -13.98 -6.66 -3.88
N GLN A 33 -12.86 -6.53 -4.61
CA GLN A 33 -11.70 -7.40 -4.46
C GLN A 33 -10.85 -7.06 -3.22
N PHE A 34 -11.06 -5.88 -2.63
CA PHE A 34 -10.32 -5.45 -1.46
C PHE A 34 -10.72 -6.29 -0.24
N PRO A 35 -9.79 -7.06 0.35
CA PRO A 35 -10.14 -8.05 1.36
C PRO A 35 -10.53 -7.39 2.69
N HIS A 36 -11.57 -7.91 3.33
CA HIS A 36 -11.96 -7.54 4.68
C HIS A 36 -12.21 -8.79 5.55
N PRO A 37 -11.58 -8.93 6.73
CA PRO A 37 -10.57 -8.03 7.29
C PRO A 37 -9.26 -8.04 6.47
N TYR A 38 -8.55 -6.92 6.49
CA TYR A 38 -7.25 -6.79 5.84
C TYR A 38 -6.15 -7.29 6.78
N THR A 39 -5.69 -8.53 6.61
CA THR A 39 -4.77 -9.19 7.55
C THR A 39 -3.29 -8.92 7.22
N ALA A 40 -2.39 -9.26 8.16
CA ALA A 40 -0.95 -9.18 7.94
C ALA A 40 -0.49 -10.05 6.75
N GLU A 41 -1.11 -11.21 6.55
CA GLU A 41 -0.83 -12.09 5.41
C GLU A 41 -1.23 -11.43 4.09
N LYS A 42 -2.37 -10.73 4.06
CA LYS A 42 -2.82 -9.95 2.90
C LYS A 42 -1.88 -8.78 2.61
N ALA A 43 -1.45 -8.06 3.65
CA ALA A 43 -0.49 -6.98 3.53
C ALA A 43 0.86 -7.47 2.96
N LYS A 44 1.37 -8.59 3.48
CA LYS A 44 2.60 -9.22 2.98
C LYS A 44 2.48 -9.63 1.52
N ALA A 45 1.40 -10.32 1.14
CA ALA A 45 1.15 -10.72 -0.24
C ALA A 45 1.05 -9.51 -1.18
N PHE A 46 0.44 -8.41 -0.72
CA PHE A 46 0.40 -7.16 -1.48
C PHE A 46 1.79 -6.55 -1.66
N ILE A 47 2.62 -6.47 -0.61
CA ILE A 47 3.99 -5.96 -0.72
C ILE A 47 4.79 -6.77 -1.73
N GLU A 48 4.75 -8.11 -1.63
CA GLU A 48 5.42 -9.03 -2.56
C GLU A 48 4.95 -8.82 -4.01
N TYR A 49 3.65 -8.65 -4.22
CA TYR A 49 3.08 -8.34 -5.52
C TYR A 49 3.55 -6.96 -6.04
N ALA A 50 3.51 -5.93 -5.21
CA ALA A 50 3.83 -4.56 -5.59
C ALA A 50 5.29 -4.39 -6.04
N ILE A 51 6.21 -5.19 -5.47
CA ILE A 51 7.64 -5.19 -5.82
C ILE A 51 8.02 -6.26 -6.85
N SER A 52 7.06 -6.98 -7.43
CA SER A 52 7.34 -8.11 -8.33
C SER A 52 7.89 -7.70 -9.70
N ASN A 53 7.68 -6.45 -10.10
CA ASN A 53 8.21 -5.87 -11.35
C ASN A 53 9.48 -5.06 -11.08
N ASP A 54 10.37 -4.99 -12.09
CA ASP A 54 11.55 -4.13 -12.08
C ASP A 54 11.58 -3.24 -13.36
N PRO A 55 11.40 -1.91 -13.25
CA PRO A 55 11.10 -1.18 -12.01
C PRO A 55 9.67 -1.45 -11.50
N PRO A 56 9.40 -1.31 -10.18
CA PRO A 56 8.06 -1.44 -9.63
C PRO A 56 7.08 -0.43 -10.24
N SER A 57 5.93 -0.92 -10.67
CA SER A 57 4.83 -0.06 -11.16
C SER A 57 3.88 0.40 -10.06
N ILE A 58 3.99 -0.17 -8.85
CA ILE A 58 3.19 0.18 -7.68
C ILE A 58 4.14 0.69 -6.59
N LEU A 59 3.95 1.93 -6.16
CA LEU A 59 4.82 2.61 -5.21
C LEU A 59 4.05 3.02 -3.95
N ALA A 60 4.76 3.05 -2.83
CA ALA A 60 4.28 3.63 -1.59
C ALA A 60 4.42 5.15 -1.65
N ILE A 61 3.38 5.85 -1.21
CA ILE A 61 3.44 7.27 -0.87
C ILE A 61 3.84 7.33 0.60
N GLU A 62 5.08 7.73 0.89
CA GLU A 62 5.55 7.92 2.26
C GLU A 62 5.33 9.36 2.71
N VAL A 63 4.82 9.54 3.93
CA VAL A 63 4.72 10.83 4.62
C VAL A 63 5.36 10.70 6.00
N ASN A 64 6.37 11.52 6.29
CA ASN A 64 7.10 11.52 7.57
C ASN A 64 7.59 10.12 8.00
N GLY A 65 8.07 9.30 7.07
CA GLY A 65 8.61 7.96 7.35
C GLY A 65 7.56 6.85 7.44
N GLN A 66 6.27 7.14 7.25
CA GLN A 66 5.19 6.16 7.27
C GLN A 66 4.51 6.06 5.90
N ALA A 67 4.20 4.84 5.45
CA ALA A 67 3.36 4.65 4.26
C ALA A 67 1.95 5.20 4.51
N ALA A 68 1.56 6.19 3.72
CA ALA A 68 0.27 6.86 3.81
C ALA A 68 -0.70 6.43 2.69
N GLY A 69 -0.24 5.68 1.69
CA GLY A 69 -1.04 5.20 0.58
C GLY A 69 -0.21 4.59 -0.53
N GLY A 70 -0.87 4.21 -1.63
CA GLY A 70 -0.23 3.65 -2.82
C GLY A 70 -0.59 4.39 -4.10
N ILE A 71 0.33 4.36 -5.07
CA ILE A 71 0.09 4.83 -6.43
C ILE A 71 0.58 3.78 -7.43
N GLY A 72 -0.23 3.53 -8.46
CA GLY A 72 0.04 2.53 -9.50
C GLY A 72 0.10 3.15 -10.90
N LEU A 73 1.07 2.72 -11.71
CA LEU A 73 1.16 3.02 -13.13
C LEU A 73 0.63 1.83 -13.94
N HIS A 74 -0.39 2.07 -14.75
CA HIS A 74 -1.03 1.05 -15.60
C HIS A 74 -0.89 1.45 -17.07
N PRO A 75 -0.03 0.79 -17.87
CA PRO A 75 0.10 1.04 -19.30
C PRO A 75 -1.25 0.89 -20.02
N GLN A 76 -1.46 1.70 -21.07
CA GLN A 76 -2.65 1.65 -21.93
C GLN A 76 -2.32 0.98 -23.26
#